data_AF-A0A117KYR6-F1
#
_entry.id   AF-A0A117KYR6-F1
#
_cell.length_a   1.000
_cell.length_b   1.000
_cell.length_c   1.000
_cell.angle_alpha   90.00
_cell.angle_beta   90.00
_cell.angle_gamma   90.00
#
_symmetry.space_group_name_H-M   'P 1'
#
loop_
_entity.id
_entity.type
_entity.pdbx_description
1 polymer ?
#
loop_
_entity_poly.entity_id
_entity_poly.type
_entity_poly.pdbx_seq_one_letter_code
_entity_poly.pdbx_strand_id
1 'polypeptide(L)'
;FQFEDRIVGGVVPKQYIPAVEKGLREAMQKGILAGYPTVDFKAILYDGKYHEVDSSEMAFKIAASLSFKKGIAEANPVLLEPIMEVEVTVPEEYLGDVMGDLNSRRGRILGIEAKGRLQTVKALVPMAEMARYAITLRSITSGRGSFRMNLSHYEEVPPDIAKRIIEEAQREQEEEKK
;
A
#
# COMPACT_ATOMS: atom_id res chain seq x y z
N PHE A 1 1.00 11.96 -2.44
CA PHE A 1 -0.21 12.80 -2.57
C PHE A 1 0.17 14.17 -3.08
N GLN A 2 -0.74 14.86 -3.75
CA GLN A 2 -0.54 16.24 -4.20
C GLN A 2 -1.56 17.15 -3.52
N PHE A 3 -1.12 18.31 -3.01
CA PHE A 3 -2.01 19.34 -2.48
C PHE A 3 -2.07 20.51 -3.46
N GLU A 4 -3.27 20.92 -3.82
CA GLU A 4 -3.51 22.07 -4.70
C GLU A 4 -4.40 23.09 -3.97
N ASP A 5 -3.88 24.30 -3.83
CA ASP A 5 -4.64 25.45 -3.35
C ASP A 5 -5.32 26.15 -4.54
N ARG A 6 -6.66 26.21 -4.51
CA ARG A 6 -7.51 26.93 -5.46
C ARG A 6 -8.40 27.95 -4.75
N ILE A 7 -8.06 28.38 -3.53
CA ILE A 7 -8.84 29.37 -2.80
C ILE A 7 -8.82 30.71 -3.53
N VAL A 8 -10.01 31.27 -3.73
CA VAL A 8 -10.24 32.61 -4.29
C VAL A 8 -11.03 33.46 -3.31
N GLY A 9 -10.95 34.79 -3.43
CA GLY A 9 -11.78 35.71 -2.65
C GLY A 9 -11.49 35.77 -1.14
N GLY A 10 -10.45 35.09 -0.64
CA GLY A 10 -10.06 35.15 0.78
C GLY A 10 -11.00 34.40 1.72
N VAL A 11 -11.84 33.49 1.21
CA VAL A 11 -12.79 32.68 2.02
C VAL A 11 -12.09 31.75 3.02
N VAL A 12 -10.80 31.48 2.80
CA VAL A 12 -9.87 30.89 3.76
C VAL A 12 -8.64 31.80 3.84
N PRO A 13 -8.26 32.31 5.03
CA PRO A 13 -7.05 33.12 5.19
C PRO A 13 -5.81 32.33 4.82
N LYS A 14 -4.92 32.94 4.01
CA LYS A 14 -3.70 32.28 3.48
C LYS A 14 -2.80 31.69 4.57
N GLN A 15 -2.78 32.30 5.75
CA GLN A 15 -2.01 31.81 6.91
C GLN A 15 -2.46 30.42 7.43
N TYR A 16 -3.70 30.01 7.16
CA TYR A 16 -4.23 28.71 7.63
C TYR A 16 -4.13 27.60 6.57
N ILE A 17 -3.79 27.93 5.33
CA ILE A 17 -3.64 26.94 4.25
C ILE A 17 -2.56 25.88 4.60
N PRO A 18 -1.38 26.24 5.15
CA PRO A 18 -0.42 25.24 5.62
C PRO A 18 -0.98 24.31 6.71
N ALA A 19 -1.89 24.80 7.55
CA ALA A 19 -2.54 24.02 8.60
C ALA A 19 -3.47 22.95 8.02
N VAL A 20 -4.19 23.30 6.95
CA VAL A 20 -5.03 22.37 6.19
C VAL A 20 -4.17 21.25 5.59
N GLU A 21 -3.09 21.60 4.89
CA GLU A 21 -2.19 20.61 4.31
C GLU A 21 -1.59 19.69 5.38
N LYS A 22 -1.15 20.25 6.51
CA LYS A 22 -0.66 19.47 7.65
C LYS A 22 -1.72 18.52 8.21
N GLY A 23 -2.96 18.97 8.33
CA GLY A 23 -4.09 18.13 8.75
C GLY A 23 -4.35 16.96 7.81
N LEU A 24 -4.24 17.19 6.50
CA LEU A 24 -4.32 16.12 5.49
C LEU A 24 -3.14 15.14 5.61
N ARG A 25 -1.91 15.65 5.74
CA ARG A 25 -0.69 14.82 5.88
C ARG A 25 -0.73 13.89 7.09
N GLU A 26 -1.28 14.36 8.20
CA GLU A 26 -1.46 13.55 9.39
C GLU A 26 -2.61 12.55 9.24
N ALA A 27 -3.74 12.99 8.67
CA ALA A 27 -4.90 12.12 8.46
C ALA A 27 -4.59 10.96 7.50
N MET A 28 -3.80 11.21 6.44
CA MET A 28 -3.44 10.17 5.47
C MET A 28 -2.51 9.09 6.03
N GLN A 29 -1.84 9.30 7.18
CA GLN A 29 -1.01 8.25 7.80
C GLN A 29 -1.86 7.10 8.34
N LYS A 30 -3.10 7.38 8.76
CA LYS A 30 -4.06 6.39 9.25
C LYS A 30 -5.30 6.40 8.35
N GLY A 31 -5.21 5.68 7.24
CA GLY A 31 -6.28 5.53 6.27
C GLY A 31 -7.52 4.86 6.86
N ILE A 32 -8.65 5.04 6.18
CA ILE A 32 -9.97 4.68 6.74
C ILE A 32 -10.33 3.20 6.62
N LEU A 33 -9.69 2.45 5.71
CA LEU A 33 -10.05 1.06 5.43
C LEU A 33 -9.53 0.11 6.50
N ALA A 34 -8.21 0.06 6.66
CA ALA A 34 -7.52 -0.85 7.56
C ALA A 34 -6.39 -0.15 8.34
N GLY A 35 -6.43 1.19 8.44
CA GLY A 35 -5.43 1.96 9.19
C GLY A 35 -4.09 2.17 8.48
N TYR A 36 -3.89 1.64 7.27
CA TYR A 36 -2.68 1.85 6.48
C TYR A 36 -2.60 3.26 5.88
N PRO A 37 -1.39 3.75 5.54
CA PRO A 37 -1.22 5.03 4.87
C PRO A 37 -1.97 5.07 3.54
N THR A 38 -2.71 6.16 3.31
CA THR A 38 -3.38 6.43 2.03
C THR A 38 -2.41 7.15 1.10
N VAL A 39 -2.24 6.65 -0.12
CA VAL A 39 -1.31 7.20 -1.11
C VAL A 39 -2.04 7.55 -2.41
N ASP A 40 -1.32 8.14 -3.37
CA ASP A 40 -1.76 8.33 -4.75
C ASP A 40 -3.08 9.07 -4.99
N PHE A 41 -3.37 10.06 -4.12
CA PHE A 41 -4.48 10.99 -4.30
C PHE A 41 -4.03 12.43 -4.48
N LYS A 42 -4.93 13.25 -5.05
CA LYS A 42 -4.82 14.70 -5.15
C LYS A 42 -5.89 15.36 -4.29
N ALA A 43 -5.48 16.21 -3.36
CA ALA A 43 -6.38 17.01 -2.53
C ALA A 43 -6.42 18.45 -3.04
N ILE A 44 -7.61 18.97 -3.29
CA ILE A 44 -7.82 20.33 -3.79
C ILE A 44 -8.60 21.12 -2.74
N LEU A 45 -7.99 22.17 -2.20
CA LEU A 45 -8.68 23.14 -1.36
C LEU A 45 -9.27 24.22 -2.25
N TYR A 46 -10.58 24.20 -2.47
CA TYR A 46 -11.25 25.10 -3.44
C TYR A 46 -12.28 26.05 -2.82
N ASP A 47 -12.71 25.80 -1.58
CA ASP A 47 -13.67 26.65 -0.86
C ASP A 47 -13.53 26.45 0.66
N GLY A 48 -14.15 27.32 1.45
CA GLY A 48 -14.19 27.23 2.90
C GLY A 48 -14.87 28.42 3.56
N LYS A 49 -14.93 28.38 4.89
CA LYS A 49 -15.39 29.51 5.72
C LYS A 49 -14.52 29.58 6.96
N TYR A 50 -14.37 30.80 7.48
CA TYR A 50 -13.70 31.04 8.76
C TYR A 50 -14.50 32.06 9.57
N HIS A 51 -14.22 32.07 10.87
CA HIS A 51 -14.70 33.06 11.84
C HIS A 51 -13.49 33.72 12.48
N GLU A 52 -13.44 35.05 12.53
CA GLU A 52 -12.23 35.79 12.92
C GLU A 52 -11.72 35.45 14.32
N VAL A 53 -12.63 35.15 15.25
CA VAL A 53 -12.29 34.90 16.67
C VAL A 53 -12.13 33.41 16.96
N ASP A 54 -12.93 32.56 16.33
CA ASP A 54 -12.98 31.13 16.67
C ASP A 54 -12.12 30.26 15.76
N SER A 55 -11.65 30.80 14.63
CA SER A 55 -10.77 30.05 13.72
C SER A 55 -9.33 30.07 14.19
N SER A 56 -8.76 28.89 14.28
CA SER A 56 -7.37 28.66 14.68
C SER A 56 -6.70 27.66 13.74
N GLU A 57 -5.37 27.62 13.79
CA GLU A 57 -4.58 26.62 13.06
C GLU A 57 -5.05 25.20 13.37
N MET A 58 -5.32 24.92 14.65
CA MET A 58 -5.82 23.62 15.10
C MET A 58 -7.21 23.31 14.54
N ALA A 59 -8.10 24.31 14.45
CA ALA A 59 -9.44 24.12 13.88
C ALA A 59 -9.37 23.71 12.41
N PHE A 60 -8.54 24.38 11.60
CA PHE A 60 -8.35 24.03 10.18
C PHE A 60 -7.70 22.67 9.99
N LYS A 61 -6.77 22.30 10.86
CA LYS A 61 -6.14 20.99 10.87
C LYS A 61 -7.14 19.86 11.15
N ILE A 62 -8.01 20.05 12.15
CA ILE A 62 -9.09 19.11 12.47
C ILE A 62 -10.10 19.04 11.31
N ALA A 63 -10.52 20.19 10.77
CA ALA A 63 -11.44 20.26 9.64
C ALA A 63 -10.89 19.50 8.43
N ALA A 64 -9.61 19.67 8.11
CA ALA A 64 -8.94 18.94 7.03
C ALA A 64 -8.95 17.41 7.27
N SER A 65 -8.69 16.96 8.50
CA SER A 65 -8.74 15.54 8.86
C SER A 65 -10.16 14.95 8.70
N LEU A 66 -11.18 15.70 9.11
CA LEU A 66 -12.57 15.27 8.95
C LEU A 66 -12.99 15.22 7.47
N SER A 67 -12.61 16.24 6.69
CA SER A 67 -12.86 16.28 5.24
C SER A 67 -12.15 15.14 4.51
N PHE A 68 -10.91 14.82 4.89
CA PHE A 68 -10.18 13.67 4.34
C PHE A 68 -10.93 12.36 4.59
N LYS A 69 -11.35 12.08 5.84
CA LYS A 69 -12.05 10.84 6.17
C LYS A 69 -13.35 10.68 5.38
N LYS A 70 -14.13 11.76 5.25
CA LYS A 70 -15.38 11.75 4.46
C LYS A 70 -15.10 11.57 2.97
N GLY A 71 -14.19 12.38 2.41
CA GLY A 71 -13.89 12.35 0.99
C GLY A 71 -13.31 11.02 0.53
N ILE A 72 -12.39 10.43 1.30
CA ILE A 72 -11.84 9.11 0.96
C ILE A 72 -12.90 8.01 1.07
N ALA A 73 -13.84 8.08 2.03
CA ALA A 73 -14.90 7.09 2.16
C ALA A 73 -15.82 7.04 0.93
N GLU A 74 -16.06 8.18 0.31
CA GLU A 74 -16.88 8.31 -0.90
C GLU A 74 -16.09 8.02 -2.20
N ALA A 75 -14.76 7.98 -2.12
CA ALA A 75 -13.87 7.82 -3.28
C ALA A 75 -13.61 6.34 -3.68
N ASN A 76 -14.31 5.38 -3.08
CA ASN A 76 -14.09 3.94 -3.27
C ASN A 76 -12.62 3.55 -3.10
N PRO A 77 -12.05 3.72 -1.90
CA PRO A 77 -10.64 3.44 -1.66
C PRO A 77 -10.37 1.95 -1.79
N VAL A 78 -9.17 1.60 -2.24
CA VAL A 78 -8.71 0.22 -2.39
C VAL A 78 -7.46 -0.02 -1.54
N LEU A 79 -7.25 -1.28 -1.16
CA LEU A 79 -5.99 -1.68 -0.52
C LEU A 79 -4.96 -2.01 -1.60
N LEU A 80 -3.72 -1.61 -1.34
CA LEU A 80 -2.58 -1.92 -2.20
C LEU A 80 -1.62 -2.86 -1.47
N GLU A 81 -1.10 -3.86 -2.17
CA GLU A 81 -0.02 -4.72 -1.68
C GLU A 81 1.27 -4.51 -2.50
N PRO A 82 2.45 -4.59 -1.85
CA PRO A 82 3.72 -4.52 -2.54
C PRO A 82 3.99 -5.81 -3.31
N ILE A 83 4.26 -5.66 -4.60
CA ILE A 83 4.68 -6.74 -5.51
C ILE A 83 6.19 -6.74 -5.64
N MET A 84 6.77 -7.92 -5.42
CA MET A 84 8.20 -8.16 -5.48
C MET A 84 8.58 -8.73 -6.84
N GLU A 85 9.59 -8.15 -7.48
CA GLU A 85 10.30 -8.83 -8.56
C GLU A 85 11.29 -9.81 -7.94
N VAL A 86 11.07 -11.10 -8.20
CA VAL A 86 11.81 -12.21 -7.63
C VAL A 86 12.60 -12.91 -8.73
N GLU A 87 13.89 -13.10 -8.48
CA GLU A 87 14.78 -13.91 -9.32
C GLU A 87 15.20 -15.14 -8.53
N VAL A 88 14.81 -16.33 -9.00
CA VAL A 88 15.10 -17.61 -8.34
C VAL A 88 16.03 -18.42 -9.21
N THR A 89 17.25 -18.69 -8.73
CA THR A 89 18.26 -19.48 -9.46
C THR A 89 18.38 -20.87 -8.86
N VAL A 90 18.16 -21.89 -9.67
CA VAL A 90 18.19 -23.32 -9.28
C VAL A 90 18.78 -24.21 -10.36
N PRO A 91 19.28 -25.40 -10.03
CA PRO A 91 19.54 -26.45 -11.03
C PRO A 91 18.27 -26.81 -11.81
N GLU A 92 18.43 -27.19 -13.08
CA GLU A 92 17.33 -27.50 -14.01
C GLU A 92 16.35 -28.57 -13.48
N GLU A 93 16.85 -29.55 -12.74
CA GLU A 93 16.04 -30.62 -12.14
C GLU A 93 14.98 -30.12 -11.14
N TYR A 94 15.13 -28.90 -10.60
CA TYR A 94 14.17 -28.29 -9.66
C TYR A 94 13.29 -27.21 -10.30
N LEU A 95 13.47 -26.93 -11.59
CA LEU A 95 12.78 -25.84 -12.27
C LEU A 95 11.25 -25.99 -12.16
N GLY A 96 10.74 -27.19 -12.40
CA GLY A 96 9.30 -27.48 -12.34
C GLY A 96 8.69 -27.21 -10.97
N ASP A 97 9.35 -27.69 -9.91
CA ASP A 97 8.87 -27.53 -8.53
C ASP A 97 8.87 -26.06 -8.10
N VAL A 98 9.92 -25.31 -8.46
CA VAL A 98 10.00 -23.86 -8.17
C VAL A 98 8.92 -23.09 -8.91
N MET A 99 8.67 -23.40 -10.18
CA MET A 99 7.58 -22.78 -10.94
C MET A 99 6.22 -23.09 -10.33
N GLY A 100 6.01 -24.33 -9.86
CA GLY A 100 4.80 -24.73 -9.15
C GLY A 100 4.59 -23.94 -7.87
N ASP A 101 5.62 -23.82 -7.03
CA ASP A 101 5.55 -23.06 -5.78
C ASP A 101 5.27 -21.57 -6.05
N LEU A 102 5.96 -20.94 -7.01
CA LEU A 102 5.71 -19.53 -7.36
C LEU A 102 4.28 -19.30 -7.86
N ASN A 103 3.75 -20.18 -8.71
CA ASN A 103 2.35 -20.09 -9.15
C ASN A 103 1.36 -20.24 -8.00
N SER A 104 1.63 -21.14 -7.04
CA SER A 104 0.78 -21.31 -5.85
C SER A 104 0.75 -20.06 -4.96
N ARG A 105 1.78 -19.22 -5.05
CA ARG A 105 1.96 -17.96 -4.31
C ARG A 105 1.42 -16.74 -5.06
N ARG A 106 0.45 -16.93 -5.97
CA ARG A 106 -0.06 -15.86 -6.84
C ARG A 106 1.03 -15.21 -7.69
N GLY A 107 2.14 -15.91 -7.92
CA GLY A 107 3.26 -15.41 -8.69
C GLY A 107 2.96 -15.42 -10.18
N ARG A 108 3.37 -14.36 -10.87
CA ARG A 108 3.33 -14.26 -12.33
C ARG A 108 4.73 -14.43 -12.90
N ILE A 109 4.95 -15.53 -13.62
CA ILE A 109 6.24 -15.78 -14.29
C ILE A 109 6.43 -14.77 -15.44
N LEU A 110 7.56 -14.08 -15.44
CA LEU A 110 7.97 -13.15 -16.50
C LEU A 110 8.84 -13.84 -17.55
N GLY A 111 9.66 -14.80 -17.12
CA GLY A 111 10.55 -15.53 -18.01
C GLY A 111 11.50 -16.45 -17.27
N ILE A 112 12.25 -17.23 -18.04
CA ILE A 112 13.27 -18.16 -17.55
C ILE A 112 14.55 -17.89 -18.35
N GLU A 113 15.66 -17.70 -17.65
CA GLU A 113 16.97 -17.47 -18.23
C GLU A 113 17.90 -18.64 -17.89
N ALA A 114 18.45 -19.30 -18.89
CA ALA A 114 19.42 -20.37 -18.71
C ALA A 114 20.84 -19.81 -18.57
N LYS A 115 21.55 -20.23 -17.52
CA LYS A 115 22.96 -19.89 -17.28
C LYS A 115 23.76 -21.17 -17.00
N GLY A 116 24.19 -21.82 -18.07
CA GLY A 116 24.90 -23.09 -18.00
C GLY A 116 24.00 -24.21 -17.47
N ARG A 117 24.33 -24.78 -16.30
CA ARG A 117 23.53 -25.82 -15.63
C ARG A 117 22.47 -25.26 -14.66
N LEU A 118 22.40 -23.94 -14.52
CA LEU A 118 21.43 -23.26 -13.65
C LEU A 118 20.36 -22.57 -14.50
N GLN A 119 19.16 -22.53 -13.97
CA GLN A 119 18.01 -21.84 -14.51
C GLN A 119 17.62 -20.73 -13.54
N THR A 120 17.41 -19.52 -14.06
CA THR A 120 16.93 -18.36 -13.29
C THR A 120 15.50 -18.04 -13.71
N VAL A 121 14.55 -18.21 -12.79
CA VAL A 121 13.14 -17.87 -12.99
C VAL A 121 12.91 -16.45 -12.51
N LYS A 122 12.36 -15.59 -13.37
CA LYS A 122 11.93 -14.23 -13.03
C LYS A 122 10.42 -14.21 -12.85
N ALA A 123 9.94 -13.69 -11.72
CA ALA A 123 8.52 -13.63 -11.41
C ALA A 123 8.15 -12.38 -10.62
N LEU A 124 6.91 -11.93 -10.75
CA LEU A 124 6.29 -10.96 -9.85
C LEU A 124 5.48 -11.72 -8.80
N VAL A 125 5.75 -11.50 -7.52
CA VAL A 125 5.08 -12.20 -6.43
C VAL A 125 4.71 -11.21 -5.33
N PRO A 126 3.48 -11.24 -4.79
CA PRO A 126 3.13 -10.42 -3.65
C PRO A 126 4.01 -10.70 -2.43
N MET A 127 4.51 -9.65 -1.77
CA MET A 127 5.41 -9.79 -0.61
C MET A 127 4.79 -10.62 0.53
N ALA A 128 3.46 -10.54 0.69
CA ALA A 128 2.71 -11.31 1.68
C ALA A 128 2.93 -12.83 1.55
N GLU A 129 3.16 -13.31 0.32
CA GLU A 129 3.36 -14.73 0.01
C GLU A 129 4.84 -15.16 0.14
N MET A 130 5.75 -14.21 0.38
CA MET A 130 7.20 -14.44 0.33
C MET A 130 7.88 -14.52 1.71
N ALA A 131 7.14 -14.31 2.81
CA ALA A 131 7.70 -14.20 4.17
C ALA A 131 8.55 -15.41 4.63
N ARG A 132 8.23 -16.62 4.15
CA ARG A 132 8.98 -17.86 4.47
C ARG A 132 9.65 -18.51 3.26
N TYR A 133 9.74 -17.78 2.15
CA TYR A 133 10.19 -18.34 0.88
C TYR A 133 11.60 -18.94 0.95
N ALA A 134 12.52 -18.34 1.71
CA ALA A 134 13.88 -18.87 1.89
C ALA A 134 13.90 -20.31 2.45
N ILE A 135 13.00 -20.62 3.40
CA ILE A 135 12.91 -21.95 4.01
C ILE A 135 12.31 -22.94 3.00
N THR A 136 11.22 -22.54 2.33
CA THR A 136 10.55 -23.37 1.33
C THR A 136 11.47 -23.68 0.15
N LEU A 137 12.15 -22.68 -0.41
CA LEU A 137 13.09 -22.86 -1.51
C LEU A 137 14.21 -23.84 -1.14
N ARG A 138 14.75 -23.72 0.07
CA ARG A 138 15.78 -24.65 0.57
C ARG A 138 15.25 -26.08 0.63
N SER A 139 14.02 -26.27 1.07
CA SER A 139 13.36 -27.57 1.13
C SER A 139 13.16 -28.18 -0.27
N ILE A 140 12.61 -27.39 -1.20
CA ILE A 140 12.35 -27.83 -2.59
C ILE A 140 13.66 -28.22 -3.29
N THR A 141 14.70 -27.40 -3.13
CA THR A 141 15.94 -27.52 -3.92
C THR A 141 17.04 -28.32 -3.24
N SER A 142 16.73 -28.97 -2.11
CA SER A 142 17.73 -29.60 -1.23
C SER A 142 18.90 -28.67 -0.89
N GLY A 143 18.61 -27.37 -0.75
CA GLY A 143 19.57 -26.31 -0.44
C GLY A 143 20.42 -25.82 -1.61
N ARG A 144 20.12 -26.21 -2.86
CA ARG A 144 20.85 -25.77 -4.06
C ARG A 144 20.25 -24.54 -4.75
N GLY A 145 19.14 -24.00 -4.25
CA GLY A 145 18.50 -22.79 -4.76
C GLY A 145 18.93 -21.52 -4.03
N SER A 146 18.92 -20.42 -4.77
CA SER A 146 19.08 -19.07 -4.23
C SER A 146 18.04 -18.15 -4.86
N PHE A 147 17.67 -17.09 -4.16
CA PHE A 147 16.76 -16.10 -4.72
C PHE A 147 17.16 -14.68 -4.31
N ARG A 148 16.70 -13.71 -5.08
CA ARG A 148 16.72 -12.28 -4.75
C ARG A 148 15.34 -11.72 -4.96
N MET A 149 14.99 -10.69 -4.20
CA MET A 149 13.73 -9.97 -4.37
C MET A 149 13.98 -8.47 -4.25
N ASN A 150 13.36 -7.69 -5.13
CA ASN A 150 13.34 -6.23 -5.07
C ASN A 150 11.88 -5.75 -5.16
N LEU A 151 11.56 -4.64 -4.50
CA LEU A 151 10.24 -4.03 -4.67
C LEU A 151 10.09 -3.59 -6.13
N SER A 152 9.03 -4.06 -6.79
CA SER A 152 8.69 -3.66 -8.16
C SER A 152 7.73 -2.48 -8.14
N HIS A 153 6.54 -2.69 -7.58
CA HIS A 153 5.46 -1.69 -7.53
C HIS A 153 4.39 -2.13 -6.53
N TYR A 154 3.32 -1.34 -6.42
CA TYR A 154 2.12 -1.69 -5.66
C TYR A 154 0.99 -2.03 -6.62
N GLU A 155 0.23 -3.07 -6.31
CA GLU A 155 -0.98 -3.47 -7.02
C GLU A 155 -2.17 -3.56 -6.07
N GLU A 156 -3.39 -3.51 -6.63
CA GLU A 156 -4.61 -3.68 -5.86
C GLU A 156 -4.69 -5.10 -5.27
N VAL A 157 -4.99 -5.16 -3.96
CA VAL A 157 -5.18 -6.43 -3.26
C VAL A 157 -6.44 -7.11 -3.80
N PRO A 158 -6.41 -8.43 -4.10
CA PRO A 158 -7.59 -9.17 -4.52
C PRO A 158 -8.77 -8.97 -3.55
N PRO A 159 -10.01 -8.79 -4.04
CA PRO A 159 -11.17 -8.42 -3.21
C PRO A 159 -11.40 -9.33 -1.99
N ASP A 160 -11.21 -10.65 -2.16
CA ASP A 160 -11.40 -11.63 -1.09
C ASP A 160 -10.37 -11.47 0.04
N ILE A 161 -9.13 -11.11 -0.30
CA ILE A 161 -8.05 -10.88 0.68
C ILE A 161 -8.26 -9.50 1.33
N ALA A 162 -8.58 -8.48 0.53
CA ALA A 162 -8.83 -7.13 1.02
C ALA A 162 -9.94 -7.11 2.07
N LYS A 163 -11.06 -7.80 1.81
CA LYS A 163 -12.18 -7.90 2.75
C LYS A 163 -11.74 -8.48 4.10
N ARG A 164 -10.94 -9.56 4.09
CA ARG A 164 -10.43 -10.18 5.32
C ARG A 164 -9.54 -9.23 6.12
N ILE A 165 -8.63 -8.51 5.46
CA ILE A 165 -7.74 -7.54 6.09
C ILE A 165 -8.56 -6.41 6.75
N ILE A 166 -9.58 -5.90 6.05
CA ILE A 166 -10.47 -4.85 6.57
C ILE A 166 -11.23 -5.34 7.80
N GLU A 167 -11.81 -6.55 7.75
CA GLU A 167 -12.54 -7.13 8.88
C GLU A 167 -11.64 -7.36 10.11
N GLU A 168 -10.41 -7.82 9.90
CA GLU A 168 -9.42 -8.01 10.98
C GLU A 168 -9.03 -6.67 11.62
N ALA A 169 -8.68 -5.67 10.80
CA ALA A 169 -8.35 -4.33 11.30
C ALA A 169 -9.52 -3.66 12.04
N GLN A 170 -10.77 -3.92 11.63
CA GLN A 170 -11.95 -3.42 12.34
C GLN A 170 -12.11 -4.06 13.72
N ARG A 171 -11.89 -5.38 13.83
CA ARG A 171 -11.93 -6.08 15.12
C ARG A 171 -10.87 -5.57 16.09
N GLU A 172 -9.63 -5.43 15.62
CA GLU A 172 -8.54 -4.89 16.44
C GLU A 172 -8.87 -3.48 16.96
N GLN A 173 -9.45 -2.62 16.12
CA GLN A 173 -9.87 -1.28 16.54
C GLN A 173 -11.04 -1.28 17.53
N GLU A 174 -11.92 -2.27 17.49
CA GLU A 174 -13.01 -2.41 18.47
C GLU A 174 -12.48 -2.92 19.82
N GLU A 175 -11.48 -3.79 19.80
CA GLU A 175 -10.81 -4.30 21.00
C GLU A 175 -9.99 -3.21 21.69
N GLU A 176 -9.26 -2.37 20.94
CA GLU A 176 -8.51 -1.23 21.49
C GLU A 176 -9.39 -0.16 22.15
N LYS A 177 -10.68 -0.10 21.81
CA LYS A 177 -11.64 0.87 22.36
C LYS A 177 -12.38 0.38 23.59
N LYS A 178 -12.27 -0.91 23.94
CA LYS A 178 -12.85 -1.51 25.14
C LYS A 178 -11.91 -1.38 26.33
#